data_AF-A0A1Q3WC68-F1
#
_entry.id   AF-A0A1Q3WC68-F1
#
_cell.length_a   1.000
_cell.length_b   1.000
_cell.length_c   1.000
_cell.angle_alpha   90.00
_cell.angle_beta   90.00
_cell.angle_gamma   90.00
#
_symmetry.space_group_name_H-M   'P 1'
#
loop_
_entity.id
_entity.type
_entity.pdbx_description
1 polymer ?
#
loop_
_entity_poly.entity_id
_entity_poly.type
_entity_poly.pdbx_seq_one_letter_code
_entity_poly.pdbx_strand_id
1 'polypeptide(L)'
;MQHRFICLLVCLVTVACEPFDLEKKNFPVCAKPSASIGYTAGTLDVTFFLENPQGNIGAVGWDPGDNKGKNRVGTRVTYTYDKPGTYTVTLTLANSCDDQFSTTRQITVSN
;
A
#
# COMPACT_ATOMS: atom_id res chain seq x y z
N MET A 1 -64.75 -51.23 7.69
CA MET A 1 -64.36 -51.09 6.27
C MET A 1 -63.67 -49.74 6.14
N GLN A 2 -62.34 -49.77 5.95
CA GLN A 2 -61.65 -49.25 4.75
C GLN A 2 -61.60 -47.71 4.70
N HIS A 3 -60.48 -47.03 4.47
CA HIS A 3 -59.10 -47.42 4.20
C HIS A 3 -58.20 -46.21 4.53
N ARG A 4 -56.95 -46.53 4.80
CA ARG A 4 -55.78 -45.67 5.01
C ARG A 4 -55.63 -44.59 3.92
N PHE A 5 -55.24 -43.38 4.33
CA PHE A 5 -54.35 -42.43 3.63
C PHE A 5 -53.94 -41.39 4.68
N ILE A 6 -52.91 -41.60 5.51
CA ILE A 6 -51.51 -41.25 5.19
C ILE A 6 -51.43 -40.08 4.21
N CYS A 7 -51.46 -38.86 4.74
CA CYS A 7 -50.79 -37.71 4.14
C CYS A 7 -49.92 -37.07 5.22
N LEU A 8 -48.75 -37.70 5.41
CA LEU A 8 -47.51 -37.01 5.74
C LEU A 8 -47.29 -35.93 4.67
N LEU A 9 -47.53 -34.66 4.98
CA LEU A 9 -46.99 -33.53 4.21
C LEU A 9 -47.04 -32.28 5.11
N VAL A 10 -45.97 -31.99 5.85
CA VAL A 10 -44.75 -31.29 5.41
C VAL A 10 -44.84 -29.79 5.78
N CYS A 11 -43.85 -29.38 6.56
CA CYS A 11 -43.38 -28.02 6.81
C CYS A 11 -44.27 -27.07 7.61
N LEU A 12 -44.35 -27.35 8.91
CA LEU A 12 -44.39 -26.33 9.96
C LEU A 12 -43.04 -25.58 10.03
N VAL A 13 -42.60 -24.93 8.94
CA VAL A 13 -41.39 -24.06 8.96
C VAL A 13 -41.52 -22.98 7.89
N THR A 14 -42.21 -21.88 8.19
CA THR A 14 -42.01 -20.60 7.48
C THR A 14 -41.73 -19.49 8.50
N VAL A 15 -40.92 -19.81 9.49
CA VAL A 15 -40.19 -18.80 10.25
C VAL A 15 -38.72 -19.02 9.94
N ALA A 16 -38.04 -17.92 9.59
CA ALA A 16 -36.63 -17.82 9.25
C ALA A 16 -36.23 -18.36 7.87
N CYS A 17 -36.79 -17.76 6.82
CA CYS A 17 -35.91 -17.37 5.71
C CYS A 17 -35.99 -15.84 5.63
N GLU A 18 -35.60 -15.16 6.72
CA GLU A 18 -35.12 -13.80 6.57
C GLU A 18 -33.90 -13.94 5.66
N PRO A 19 -33.88 -13.35 4.45
CA PRO A 19 -32.66 -13.35 3.66
C PRO A 19 -31.61 -12.74 4.57
N PHE A 20 -30.50 -13.45 4.79
CA PHE A 20 -29.36 -12.88 5.49
C PHE A 20 -28.99 -11.60 4.75
N ASP A 21 -29.48 -10.47 5.25
CA ASP A 21 -29.18 -9.16 4.72
C ASP A 21 -27.79 -8.85 5.25
N LEU A 22 -26.80 -9.44 4.58
CA LEU A 22 -25.40 -9.12 4.81
C LEU A 22 -25.24 -7.67 4.43
N GLU A 23 -25.39 -6.81 5.43
CA GLU A 23 -25.16 -5.40 5.32
C GLU A 23 -23.81 -5.22 4.64
N LYS A 24 -23.85 -4.70 3.41
CA LYS A 24 -22.72 -4.71 2.49
C LYS A 24 -21.64 -3.85 3.11
N LYS A 25 -20.71 -4.48 3.85
CA LYS A 25 -19.64 -3.77 4.54
C LYS A 25 -18.79 -3.10 3.48
N ASN A 26 -18.93 -1.78 3.36
CA ASN A 26 -18.18 -1.02 2.39
C ASN A 26 -16.73 -1.01 2.84
N PHE A 27 -15.90 -1.86 2.22
CA PHE A 27 -14.47 -1.84 2.48
C PHE A 27 -13.89 -0.54 1.94
N PRO A 28 -12.94 0.09 2.65
CA PRO A 28 -12.25 1.26 2.13
C PRO A 28 -11.63 0.94 0.77
N VAL A 29 -12.03 1.67 -0.27
CA VAL A 29 -11.39 1.58 -1.58
C VAL A 29 -10.19 2.51 -1.55
N CYS A 30 -8.98 1.95 -1.60
CA CYS A 30 -7.79 2.75 -1.72
C CYS A 30 -7.57 3.18 -3.18
N ALA A 31 -7.11 4.42 -3.36
CA ALA A 31 -6.46 4.86 -4.57
C ALA A 31 -4.98 4.43 -4.52
N LYS A 32 -4.50 3.79 -5.59
CA LYS A 32 -3.11 3.35 -5.72
C LYS A 32 -2.14 4.52 -5.51
N PRO A 33 -1.11 4.39 -4.64
CA PRO A 33 -0.15 5.46 -4.40
C PRO A 33 0.72 5.71 -5.63
N SER A 34 1.13 6.96 -5.83
CA SER A 34 2.23 7.32 -6.73
C SER A 34 2.90 8.60 -6.27
N ALA A 35 4.18 8.75 -6.62
CA ALA A 35 4.95 9.98 -6.45
C ALA A 35 6.21 9.91 -7.33
N SER A 36 6.84 11.05 -7.53
CA SER A 36 8.22 11.13 -8.02
C SER A 36 9.19 11.38 -6.86
N ILE A 37 10.47 11.11 -7.10
CA ILE A 37 11.53 11.35 -6.10
C ILE A 37 11.99 12.79 -6.23
N GLY A 38 11.80 13.61 -5.18
CA GLY A 38 12.49 14.89 -5.02
C GLY A 38 13.72 14.76 -4.14
N TYR A 39 14.73 15.61 -4.37
CA TYR A 39 15.92 15.66 -3.51
C TYR A 39 16.57 17.04 -3.44
N THR A 40 17.26 17.30 -2.34
CA THR A 40 18.22 18.42 -2.19
C THR A 40 19.55 17.84 -1.75
N ALA A 41 20.62 18.16 -2.48
CA ALA A 41 21.98 17.76 -2.13
C ALA A 41 22.71 18.91 -1.42
N GLY A 42 23.30 18.60 -0.27
CA GLY A 42 24.41 19.37 0.29
C GLY A 42 25.72 18.83 -0.27
N THR A 43 26.70 18.62 0.62
CA THR A 43 27.94 17.92 0.30
C THR A 43 27.66 16.41 0.16
N LEU A 44 27.86 15.65 1.23
CA LEU A 44 27.55 14.23 1.27
C LEU A 44 26.14 13.92 1.80
N ASP A 45 25.45 14.93 2.33
CA ASP A 45 24.10 14.81 2.86
C ASP A 45 23.06 15.10 1.77
N VAL A 46 22.18 14.14 1.52
CA VAL A 46 21.07 14.27 0.58
C VAL A 46 19.77 14.10 1.34
N THR A 47 18.85 15.05 1.17
CA THR A 47 17.49 14.95 1.69
C THR A 47 16.54 14.55 0.57
N PHE A 48 15.86 13.43 0.74
CA PHE A 48 14.83 12.91 -0.15
C PHE A 48 13.44 13.30 0.34
N PHE A 49 12.51 13.54 -0.59
CA PHE A 49 11.11 13.79 -0.29
C PHE A 49 10.22 13.41 -1.48
N LEU A 50 8.92 13.27 -1.23
CA LEU A 50 7.93 12.98 -2.28
C LEU A 50 7.63 14.22 -3.11
N GLU A 51 7.76 14.12 -4.43
CA GLU A 51 7.27 15.11 -5.39
C GLU A 51 5.95 14.62 -6.00
N ASN A 52 4.93 15.50 -6.01
CA ASN A 52 3.60 15.21 -6.55
C ASN A 52 2.97 13.91 -6.01
N PRO A 53 2.86 13.73 -4.67
CA PRO A 53 2.23 12.54 -4.10
C PRO A 53 0.75 12.45 -4.48
N GLN A 54 0.28 11.29 -4.93
CA GLN A 54 -1.10 11.00 -5.28
C GLN A 54 -1.55 9.66 -4.66
N GLY A 55 -2.86 9.47 -4.56
CA GLY A 55 -3.45 8.26 -3.99
C GLY A 55 -3.31 8.17 -2.46
N ASN A 56 -3.62 7.01 -1.91
CA ASN A 56 -3.45 6.73 -0.49
C ASN A 56 -2.02 6.22 -0.25
N ILE A 57 -1.24 6.95 0.54
CA ILE A 57 0.13 6.56 0.91
C ILE A 57 0.13 6.18 2.40
N GLY A 58 0.40 4.92 2.70
CA GLY A 58 0.51 4.39 4.07
C GLY A 58 1.95 4.20 4.54
N ALA A 59 2.83 3.72 3.67
CA ALA A 59 4.25 3.52 3.95
C ALA A 59 5.10 4.13 2.84
N VAL A 60 6.26 4.68 3.22
CA VAL A 60 7.23 5.31 2.33
C VAL A 60 8.62 4.77 2.68
N GLY A 61 9.22 4.04 1.77
CA GLY A 61 10.57 3.47 1.89
C GLY A 61 11.52 4.04 0.85
N TRP A 62 12.76 4.26 1.26
CA TRP A 62 13.84 4.78 0.42
C TRP A 62 15.04 3.84 0.47
N ASP A 63 15.53 3.43 -0.69
CA ASP A 63 16.86 2.85 -0.89
C ASP A 63 17.77 3.91 -1.52
N PRO A 64 18.81 4.39 -0.81
CA PRO A 64 19.75 5.38 -1.33
C PRO A 64 20.63 4.89 -2.49
N GLY A 65 20.67 3.58 -2.77
CA GLY A 65 21.41 3.01 -3.90
C GLY A 65 22.91 2.81 -3.68
N ASP A 66 23.39 2.84 -2.43
CA ASP A 66 24.81 2.63 -2.08
C ASP A 66 25.13 1.20 -1.63
N ASN A 67 24.15 0.29 -1.69
CA ASN A 67 24.25 -1.12 -1.34
C ASN A 67 24.68 -1.40 0.12
N LYS A 68 24.51 -0.44 1.05
CA LYS A 68 24.81 -0.67 2.49
C LYS A 68 23.65 -1.25 3.28
N GLY A 69 22.47 -1.38 2.68
CA GLY A 69 21.25 -1.83 3.36
C GLY A 69 20.70 -0.85 4.40
N LYS A 70 21.14 0.42 4.37
CA LYS A 70 20.70 1.47 5.29
C LYS A 70 19.50 2.23 4.72
N ASN A 71 18.39 1.54 4.52
CA ASN A 71 17.16 2.15 4.00
C ASN A 71 16.60 3.21 4.96
N ARG A 72 15.73 4.08 4.45
CA ARG A 72 15.03 5.11 5.24
C ARG A 72 13.52 5.00 5.07
N VAL A 73 12.79 5.44 6.10
CA VAL A 73 11.33 5.45 6.11
C VAL A 73 10.84 6.85 6.46
N GLY A 74 9.83 7.32 5.74
CA GLY A 74 9.21 8.63 5.96
C GLY A 74 9.03 9.45 4.68
N THR A 75 8.15 10.43 4.72
CA THR A 75 7.84 11.32 3.57
C THR A 75 8.96 12.30 3.24
N ARG A 76 9.87 12.54 4.19
CA ARG A 76 11.10 13.33 4.05
C ARG A 76 12.19 12.69 4.92
N VAL A 77 13.34 12.40 4.34
CA VAL A 77 14.45 11.71 5.04
C VAL A 77 15.79 12.25 4.57
N THR A 78 16.79 12.25 5.45
CA THR A 78 18.18 12.60 5.09
C THR A 78 19.07 11.36 5.14
N TYR A 79 19.97 11.25 4.16
CA TYR A 79 20.97 10.20 4.03
C TYR A 79 22.34 10.79 3.73
N THR A 80 23.35 10.32 4.45
CA THR A 80 24.75 10.71 4.26
C THR A 80 25.48 9.62 3.46
N TYR A 81 26.03 9.99 2.30
CA TYR A 81 26.88 9.11 1.50
C TYR A 81 28.34 9.16 1.96
N ASP A 82 29.08 8.05 1.86
CA ASP A 82 30.49 8.03 2.29
C ASP A 82 31.43 8.67 1.25
N LYS A 83 31.01 8.69 -0.02
CA LYS A 83 31.82 9.12 -1.16
C LYS A 83 30.94 9.89 -2.15
N PRO A 84 31.51 10.87 -2.88
CA PRO A 84 30.84 11.44 -4.04
C PRO A 84 30.68 10.38 -5.13
N GLY A 85 29.65 10.52 -5.94
CA GLY A 85 29.32 9.56 -7.00
C GLY A 85 27.91 9.72 -7.53
N THR A 86 27.56 8.88 -8.50
CA THR A 86 26.20 8.78 -9.02
C THR A 86 25.52 7.57 -8.39
N TYR A 87 24.32 7.78 -7.85
CA TYR A 87 23.54 6.75 -7.17
C TYR A 87 22.15 6.63 -7.78
N THR A 88 21.66 5.40 -7.89
CA THR A 88 20.28 5.11 -8.31
C THR A 88 19.42 4.92 -7.07
N VAL A 89 18.66 5.94 -6.72
CA VAL A 89 17.78 5.94 -5.55
C VAL A 89 16.45 5.28 -5.92
N THR A 90 15.93 4.43 -5.05
CA THR A 90 14.63 3.78 -5.22
C THR A 90 13.65 4.26 -4.14
N LEU A 91 12.47 4.69 -4.57
CA LEU A 91 11.33 5.00 -3.71
C LEU A 91 10.31 3.86 -3.82
N THR A 92 9.86 3.35 -2.68
CA THR A 92 8.76 2.39 -2.57
C THR A 92 7.63 2.98 -1.73
N LEU A 93 6.43 3.00 -2.27
CA LEU A 93 5.21 3.39 -1.58
C LEU A 93 4.30 2.16 -1.42
N ALA A 94 3.63 2.07 -0.29
CA ALA A 94 2.57 1.10 -0.06
C ALA A 94 1.38 1.74 0.65
N ASN A 95 0.20 1.14 0.56
CA ASN A 95 -1.00 1.58 1.27
C ASN A 95 -1.62 0.43 2.09
N SER A 96 -2.69 0.71 2.82
CA SER A 96 -3.39 -0.28 3.66
C SER A 96 -4.21 -1.30 2.87
N CYS A 97 -4.33 -1.14 1.55
CA CYS A 97 -4.98 -2.08 0.65
C CYS A 97 -3.97 -2.95 -0.11
N ASP A 98 -2.72 -3.03 0.37
CA ASP A 98 -1.61 -3.76 -0.23
C ASP A 98 -1.21 -3.28 -1.64
N ASP A 99 -1.70 -2.12 -2.10
CA ASP A 99 -1.19 -1.53 -3.33
C ASP A 99 0.25 -1.06 -3.12
N GLN A 100 1.10 -1.34 -4.11
CA GLN A 100 2.49 -0.91 -4.13
C GLN A 100 2.82 -0.08 -5.37
N PHE A 101 3.76 0.84 -5.19
CA PHE A 101 4.35 1.64 -6.26
C PHE A 101 5.85 1.78 -6.01
N SER A 102 6.64 1.65 -7.08
CA SER A 102 8.09 1.82 -7.01
C SER A 102 8.57 2.64 -8.20
N THR A 103 9.53 3.54 -7.94
CA THR A 103 10.18 4.35 -8.97
C THR A 103 11.63 4.61 -8.60
N THR A 104 12.46 4.93 -9.59
CA THR A 104 13.89 5.18 -9.41
C THR A 104 14.30 6.54 -9.96
N ARG A 105 15.37 7.12 -9.41
CA ARG A 105 15.98 8.36 -9.89
C ARG A 105 17.48 8.31 -9.71
N GLN A 106 18.24 8.64 -10.75
CA GLN A 106 19.68 8.87 -10.62
C GLN A 106 19.94 10.26 -10.03
N ILE A 107 20.85 10.32 -9.06
CA ILE A 107 21.32 11.55 -8.45
C ILE A 107 22.85 11.61 -8.50
N THR A 108 23.41 12.81 -8.45
CA THR A 108 24.85 13.04 -8.31
C THR A 108 25.12 13.65 -6.93
N VAL A 109 26.04 13.03 -6.19
CA VAL A 109 26.52 13.49 -4.89
C VAL A 109 27.95 13.99 -5.05
N SER A 110 28.23 15.19 -4.56
CA SER A 110 29.51 15.88 -4.74
C SER A 110 30.06 16.38 -3.40
N ASN A 111 31.37 16.60 -3.31
CA ASN A 111 31.99 17.23 -2.16
C ASN A 111 32.18 18.74 -2.36
#